data_AF-A0A0Q5QWA4-F1
#
_entry.id   AF-A0A0Q5QWA4-F1
#
_cell.length_a   1.000
_cell.length_b   1.000
_cell.length_c   1.000
_cell.angle_alpha   90.00
_cell.angle_beta   90.00
_cell.angle_gamma   90.00
#
_symmetry.space_group_name_H-M   'P 1'
#
loop_
_entity.id
_entity.type
_entity.pdbx_description
1 polymer ?
#
loop_
_entity_poly.entity_id
_entity_poly.type
_entity_poly.pdbx_seq_one_letter_code
_entity_poly.pdbx_strand_id
1 'polypeptide(L)'
;MFGIVFLALQAAPASFDAVVAAPNSHRVLLEDEQIRVLRVEVPPGVTEPVHDHRWPSVMYFERPQPITYITYTLIDGKPVETERFDAPAFTTSQTVRGEPEGLHAVTNRGQAPFVAIRIEFKSGPVSKIK
;
A
#
# COMPACT_ATOMS: atom_id res chain seq x y z
N MET A 1 12.19 -34.75 2.26
CA MET A 1 12.06 -33.70 3.30
C MET A 1 12.54 -32.40 2.66
N PHE A 2 11.65 -31.67 1.98
CA PHE A 2 11.96 -30.36 1.41
C PHE A 2 11.42 -29.31 2.39
N GLY A 3 12.34 -28.67 3.12
CA GLY A 3 11.99 -27.60 4.05
C GLY A 3 11.53 -26.38 3.27
N ILE A 4 10.28 -25.96 3.51
CA ILE A 4 9.80 -24.65 3.11
C ILE A 4 10.57 -23.63 3.95
N VAL A 5 11.49 -22.91 3.33
CA VAL A 5 12.09 -21.73 3.93
C VAL A 5 11.02 -20.65 3.93
N PHE A 6 10.43 -20.40 5.09
CA PHE A 6 9.71 -19.15 5.31
C PHE A 6 10.74 -18.02 5.30
N LEU A 7 10.84 -17.32 4.16
CA LEU A 7 11.46 -15.99 4.15
C LEU A 7 10.58 -15.11 5.04
N ALA A 8 11.06 -14.85 6.26
CA ALA A 8 10.46 -13.82 7.10
C ALA A 8 10.53 -12.51 6.32
N LEU A 9 9.39 -11.86 6.14
CA LEU A 9 9.32 -10.51 5.62
C LEU A 9 10.09 -9.62 6.61
N GLN A 10 11.33 -9.25 6.30
CA GLN A 10 12.03 -8.23 7.07
C GLN A 10 11.23 -6.94 6.92
N ALA A 11 10.76 -6.39 8.03
CA ALA A 11 10.12 -5.08 8.04
C ALA A 11 11.09 -4.07 7.43
N ALA A 12 10.62 -3.29 6.44
CA ALA A 12 11.46 -2.29 5.81
C ALA A 12 11.86 -1.22 6.84
N PRO A 13 12.99 -0.51 6.62
CA PRO A 13 13.35 0.63 7.45
C PRO A 13 12.18 1.61 7.60
N ALA A 14 12.08 2.26 8.76
CA ALA A 14 10.98 3.18 9.07
C ALA A 14 10.83 4.33 8.04
N SER A 15 11.91 4.66 7.31
CA SER A 15 11.90 5.63 6.22
C SER A 15 10.99 5.25 5.04
N PHE A 16 10.63 3.98 4.90
CA PHE A 16 9.71 3.50 3.85
C PHE A 16 8.25 3.51 4.29
N ASP A 17 7.91 3.87 5.53
CA ASP A 17 6.49 4.00 5.92
C ASP A 17 5.78 4.97 4.96
N ALA A 18 4.60 4.60 4.47
CA ALA A 18 3.83 5.37 3.50
C ALA A 18 3.74 6.88 3.80
N VAL A 19 3.51 7.27 5.07
CA VAL A 19 3.34 8.68 5.43
C VAL A 19 4.65 9.45 5.48
N VAL A 20 5.78 8.75 5.59
CA VAL A 20 7.13 9.33 5.59
C VAL A 20 7.69 9.37 4.18
N ALA A 21 7.57 8.27 3.42
CA ALA A 21 8.13 8.12 2.09
C ALA A 21 7.31 8.85 1.02
N ALA A 22 5.98 8.85 1.14
CA ALA A 22 5.05 9.41 0.18
C ALA A 22 4.05 10.41 0.81
N PRO A 23 4.51 11.45 1.54
CA PRO A 23 3.65 12.36 2.30
C PRO A 23 2.70 13.19 1.42
N ASN A 24 3.03 13.36 0.14
CA ASN A 24 2.16 14.05 -0.82
C ASN A 24 0.96 13.19 -1.25
N SER A 25 1.06 11.87 -1.12
CA SER A 25 -0.01 10.93 -1.46
C SER A 25 -0.76 10.42 -0.23
N HIS A 26 -0.07 10.31 0.90
CA HIS A 26 -0.58 9.73 2.14
C HIS A 26 -0.77 10.78 3.23
N ARG A 27 -2.02 11.15 3.50
CA ARG A 27 -2.35 12.06 4.60
C ARG A 27 -3.01 11.30 5.74
N VAL A 28 -2.45 11.41 6.94
CA VAL A 28 -3.09 10.90 8.17
C VAL A 28 -4.35 11.72 8.46
N LEU A 29 -5.49 11.04 8.54
CA LEU A 29 -6.77 11.62 8.96
C LEU A 29 -7.04 11.38 10.44
N LEU A 30 -6.65 10.20 10.92
CA LEU A 30 -6.76 9.76 12.31
C LEU A 30 -5.66 8.74 12.57
N GLU A 31 -5.04 8.80 13.74
CA GLU A 31 -4.07 7.81 14.18
C GLU A 31 -4.08 7.69 15.69
N ASP A 32 -4.22 6.46 16.18
CA ASP A 32 -4.08 6.11 17.60
C ASP A 32 -3.18 4.87 17.76
N GLU A 33 -3.22 4.23 18.93
CA GLU A 33 -2.42 3.03 19.22
C GLU A 33 -2.87 1.78 18.43
N GLN A 34 -4.13 1.73 18.00
CA GLN A 34 -4.75 0.55 17.39
C GLN A 34 -4.89 0.67 15.88
N ILE A 35 -5.20 1.86 15.37
CA ILE A 35 -5.48 2.10 13.96
C ILE A 35 -4.80 3.35 13.40
N ARG A 36 -4.60 3.35 12.08
CA ARG A 36 -4.25 4.54 11.30
C ARG A 36 -5.18 4.64 10.10
N VAL A 37 -5.84 5.80 9.96
CA VAL A 37 -6.70 6.10 8.82
C VAL A 37 -5.99 7.10 7.93
N LEU A 38 -5.74 6.70 6.69
CA LEU A 38 -5.07 7.49 5.67
C LEU A 38 -6.05 7.88 4.57
N ARG A 39 -5.95 9.13 4.12
CA ARG A 39 -6.38 9.49 2.77
C ARG A 39 -5.22 9.19 1.82
N VAL A 40 -5.50 8.38 0.81
CA VAL A 40 -4.59 8.12 -0.30
C VAL A 40 -5.09 8.90 -1.51
N GLU A 41 -4.28 9.81 -2.03
CA GLU A 41 -4.59 10.61 -3.22
C GLU A 41 -3.40 10.67 -4.16
N VAL A 42 -3.57 10.16 -5.38
CA VAL A 42 -2.51 10.17 -6.40
C VAL A 42 -3.01 10.92 -7.65
N PRO A 43 -2.40 12.05 -8.01
CA PRO A 43 -2.81 12.80 -9.20
C PRO A 43 -2.64 12.00 -10.51
N PRO A 44 -3.33 12.37 -11.60
CA PRO A 44 -3.17 11.73 -12.91
C PRO A 44 -1.70 11.68 -13.35
N GLY A 45 -1.24 10.51 -13.80
CA GLY A 45 0.12 10.31 -14.32
C GLY A 45 1.23 10.32 -13.26
N VAL A 46 0.91 10.50 -11.99
CA VAL A 46 1.92 10.51 -10.91
C VAL A 46 2.21 9.09 -10.44
N THR A 47 3.49 8.82 -10.21
CA THR A 47 3.99 7.64 -9.51
C THR A 47 4.35 8.02 -8.07
N GLU A 48 3.83 7.27 -7.11
CA GLU A 48 4.20 7.43 -5.72
C GLU A 48 5.67 7.05 -5.48
N PRO A 49 6.38 7.69 -4.54
CA PRO A 49 7.64 7.17 -4.03
C PRO A 49 7.50 5.75 -3.51
N VAL A 50 8.58 4.95 -3.58
CA VAL A 50 8.59 3.58 -3.03
C VAL A 50 8.33 3.62 -1.53
N HIS A 51 7.35 2.86 -1.07
CA HIS A 51 6.93 2.82 0.33
C HIS A 51 6.36 1.45 0.71
N ASP A 52 6.11 1.24 2.00
CA ASP A 52 5.42 0.08 2.55
C ASP A 52 4.14 0.46 3.29
N HIS A 53 3.27 -0.54 3.46
CA HIS A 53 2.18 -0.52 4.43
C HIS A 53 2.34 -1.74 5.34
N ARG A 54 3.17 -1.60 6.38
CA ARG A 54 3.53 -2.69 7.31
C ARG A 54 2.37 -3.36 8.04
N TRP A 55 1.19 -2.76 8.03
CA TRP A 55 0.01 -3.25 8.72
C TRP A 55 -1.04 -3.76 7.74
N PRO A 56 -1.80 -4.80 8.12
CA PRO A 56 -2.98 -5.21 7.38
C PRO A 56 -3.97 -4.05 7.34
N SER A 57 -4.78 -4.02 6.28
CA SER A 57 -5.65 -2.87 6.05
C SER A 57 -6.99 -3.22 5.41
N VAL A 58 -7.90 -2.25 5.48
CA VAL A 58 -9.08 -2.18 4.64
C VAL A 58 -8.97 -0.92 3.79
N MET A 59 -9.16 -1.06 2.47
CA MET A 59 -9.17 0.04 1.52
C MET A 59 -10.57 0.26 0.97
N TYR A 60 -11.07 1.48 1.07
CA TYR A 60 -12.33 1.95 0.51
C TYR A 60 -12.04 2.89 -0.66
N PHE A 61 -12.52 2.55 -1.86
CA PHE A 61 -12.21 3.28 -3.08
C PHE A 61 -13.26 4.36 -3.39
N GLU A 62 -12.92 5.64 -3.20
CA GLU A 62 -13.79 6.78 -3.52
C GLU A 62 -13.77 7.12 -5.01
N ARG A 63 -12.58 7.21 -5.60
CA ARG A 63 -12.34 7.52 -7.01
C ARG A 63 -11.25 6.59 -7.54
N PRO A 64 -11.53 5.29 -7.72
CA PRO A 64 -10.53 4.38 -8.26
C PRO A 64 -10.17 4.76 -9.69
N GLN A 65 -8.92 4.54 -10.07
CA GLN A 65 -8.37 4.75 -11.40
C GLN A 65 -7.56 3.49 -11.80
N PRO A 66 -7.35 3.21 -13.09
CA PRO A 66 -6.41 2.17 -13.50
C PRO A 66 -5.00 2.53 -13.02
N ILE A 67 -4.24 1.54 -12.60
CA ILE A 67 -2.90 1.75 -12.04
C ILE A 67 -1.85 0.88 -12.72
N THR A 68 -0.59 1.30 -12.63
CA THR A 68 0.56 0.38 -12.70
C THR A 68 1.02 0.15 -11.28
N TYR A 69 1.10 -1.11 -10.87
CA TYR A 69 1.58 -1.51 -9.56
C TYR A 69 2.98 -2.11 -9.71
N ILE A 70 3.92 -1.67 -8.86
CA ILE A 70 5.33 -2.04 -8.95
C ILE A 70 5.79 -2.52 -7.59
N THR A 71 6.36 -3.72 -7.49
CA THR A 71 6.92 -4.27 -6.25
C THR A 71 8.44 -4.15 -6.23
N TYR A 72 9.01 -4.06 -5.03
CA TYR A 72 10.45 -3.95 -4.82
C TYR A 72 10.92 -4.89 -3.71
N THR A 73 12.19 -5.29 -3.81
CA THR A 73 12.97 -5.81 -2.69
C THR A 73 14.10 -4.85 -2.34
N LEU A 74 14.70 -4.99 -1.15
CA LEU A 74 15.91 -4.24 -0.79
C LEU A 74 17.16 -5.05 -1.11
N ILE A 75 18.07 -4.46 -1.88
CA ILE A 75 19.43 -4.94 -2.08
C ILE A 75 20.37 -3.82 -1.65
N ASP A 76 21.21 -4.09 -0.65
CA ASP A 76 22.11 -3.11 -0.03
C ASP A 76 21.40 -1.81 0.39
N GLY A 77 20.19 -1.95 0.93
CA GLY A 77 19.36 -0.83 1.39
C GLY A 77 18.69 -0.02 0.29
N LYS A 78 18.84 -0.41 -0.99
CA LYS A 78 18.23 0.26 -2.14
C LYS A 78 17.06 -0.57 -2.69
N PRO A 79 15.92 0.06 -3.03
CA PRO A 79 14.84 -0.63 -3.72
C PRO A 79 15.28 -1.11 -5.11
N VAL A 80 15.04 -2.39 -5.39
CA VAL A 80 15.23 -3.01 -6.70
C VAL A 80 13.88 -3.60 -7.12
N GLU A 81 13.40 -3.19 -8.28
CA GLU A 81 12.12 -3.63 -8.84
C GLU A 81 12.11 -5.16 -9.02
N THR A 82 11.04 -5.80 -8.56
CA THR A 82 10.83 -7.25 -8.68
C THR A 82 9.72 -7.59 -9.66
N GLU A 83 8.65 -6.80 -9.69
CA GLU A 83 7.52 -7.01 -10.58
C GLU A 83 6.88 -5.67 -10.94
N ARG A 84 6.31 -5.60 -12.14
CA ARG A 84 5.50 -4.48 -12.62
C ARG A 84 4.35 -5.01 -13.45
N PHE A 85 3.14 -4.62 -13.09
CA PHE A 85 1.96 -4.98 -13.87
C PHE A 85 0.92 -3.87 -13.83
N ASP A 86 0.08 -3.89 -14.87
CA ASP A 86 -1.06 -2.98 -14.99
C ASP A 86 -2.30 -3.64 -14.41
N ALA A 87 -3.08 -2.87 -13.64
CA ALA A 87 -4.36 -3.31 -13.09
C ALA A 87 -5.49 -2.35 -13.51
N PRO A 88 -6.68 -2.87 -13.80
CA PRO A 88 -7.85 -2.02 -14.05
C PRO A 88 -8.25 -1.28 -12.77
N ALA A 89 -9.08 -0.23 -12.92
CA ALA A 89 -9.70 0.42 -11.78
C ALA A 89 -10.60 -0.58 -11.03
N PHE A 90 -10.58 -0.50 -9.70
CA PHE A 90 -11.63 -1.10 -8.86
C PHE A 90 -12.97 -0.39 -9.07
N THR A 91 -14.03 -0.94 -8.48
CA THR A 91 -15.36 -0.31 -8.51
C THR A 91 -15.45 0.80 -7.46
N THR A 92 -16.10 1.91 -7.78
CA THR A 92 -16.41 2.96 -6.79
C THR A 92 -17.17 2.38 -5.60
N SER A 93 -16.82 2.82 -4.40
CA SER A 93 -17.32 2.32 -3.11
C SER A 93 -17.00 0.85 -2.79
N GLN A 94 -16.17 0.18 -3.61
CA GLN A 94 -15.66 -1.14 -3.26
C GLN A 94 -14.79 -1.04 -2.02
N THR A 95 -14.87 -2.08 -1.19
CA THR A 95 -13.98 -2.26 -0.04
C THR A 95 -13.18 -3.54 -0.22
N VAL A 96 -11.86 -3.45 -0.07
CA VAL A 96 -10.95 -4.60 -0.19
C VAL A 96 -10.12 -4.70 1.09
N ARG A 97 -9.93 -5.92 1.57
CA ARG A 97 -9.00 -6.20 2.67
C ARG A 97 -7.64 -6.54 2.09
N GLY A 98 -6.59 -5.92 2.61
CA GLY A 98 -5.20 -6.18 2.27
C GLY A 98 -4.43 -6.77 3.45
N GLU A 99 -3.55 -7.72 3.15
CA GLU A 99 -2.48 -8.12 4.07
C GLU A 99 -1.43 -6.97 4.18
N PRO A 100 -0.46 -7.05 5.11
CA PRO A 100 0.68 -6.15 5.08
C PRO A 100 1.32 -6.11 3.69
N GLU A 101 1.56 -4.91 3.20
CA GLU A 101 2.04 -4.65 1.85
C GLU A 101 3.53 -4.29 1.93
N GLY A 102 4.36 -5.08 1.26
CA GLY A 102 5.81 -4.85 1.19
C GLY A 102 6.15 -3.59 0.38
N LEU A 103 7.42 -3.43 0.02
CA LEU A 103 7.83 -2.24 -0.76
C LEU A 103 7.16 -2.23 -2.12
N HIS A 104 6.47 -1.14 -2.42
CA HIS A 104 5.78 -0.94 -3.67
C HIS A 104 5.72 0.53 -4.06
N ALA A 105 5.32 0.78 -5.30
CA ALA A 105 4.94 2.09 -5.81
C ALA A 105 3.72 1.92 -6.73
N VAL A 106 2.83 2.91 -6.72
CA VAL A 106 1.65 2.94 -7.58
C VAL A 106 1.75 4.12 -8.53
N THR A 107 1.49 3.87 -9.82
CA THR A 107 1.29 4.92 -10.82
C THR A 107 -0.18 5.04 -11.14
N ASN A 108 -0.77 6.22 -10.97
CA ASN A 108 -2.11 6.49 -11.46
C ASN A 108 -2.08 6.68 -12.99
N ARG A 109 -2.70 5.77 -13.73
CA ARG A 109 -2.77 5.82 -15.21
C ARG A 109 -4.05 6.46 -15.73
N GLY A 110 -4.94 6.86 -14.83
CA GLY A 110 -6.18 7.53 -15.15
C GLY A 110 -6.00 9.00 -15.50
N GLN A 111 -7.11 9.65 -15.85
CA GLN A 111 -7.16 11.09 -16.18
C GLN A 111 -7.71 11.93 -15.01
N ALA A 112 -8.12 11.30 -13.92
CA ALA A 112 -8.58 11.95 -12.70
C ALA A 112 -7.73 11.49 -11.50
N PRO A 113 -7.75 12.21 -10.37
CA PRO A 113 -7.06 11.76 -9.16
C PRO A 113 -7.61 10.40 -8.68
N PHE A 114 -6.71 9.46 -8.42
CA PHE A 114 -7.03 8.28 -7.62
C PHE A 114 -7.31 8.74 -6.19
N VAL A 115 -8.43 8.33 -5.60
CA VAL A 115 -8.73 8.60 -4.19
C VAL A 115 -9.27 7.37 -3.49
N ALA A 116 -8.70 7.09 -2.33
CA ALA A 116 -9.16 6.06 -1.42
C ALA A 116 -8.97 6.46 0.05
N ILE A 117 -9.68 5.77 0.93
CA ILE A 117 -9.40 5.74 2.37
C ILE A 117 -8.78 4.38 2.67
N ARG A 118 -7.62 4.38 3.34
CA ARG A 118 -6.97 3.17 3.84
C ARG A 118 -7.01 3.17 5.35
N ILE A 119 -7.51 2.10 5.94
CA ILE A 119 -7.60 1.89 7.39
C ILE A 119 -6.63 0.76 7.73
N GLU A 120 -5.56 1.09 8.43
CA GLU A 120 -4.50 0.17 8.83
C GLU A 120 -4.67 -0.23 10.30
N PHE A 121 -4.49 -1.52 10.60
CA PHE A 121 -4.66 -2.07 11.96
C PHE A 121 -3.29 -2.39 12.57
N LYS A 122 -2.85 -1.58 13.54
CA LYS A 122 -1.53 -1.68 14.18
C LYS A 122 -1.38 -2.88 15.10
N SER A 123 -2.49 -3.38 15.62
CA SER A 123 -2.53 -4.48 16.59
C SER A 123 -3.66 -5.47 16.29
N GLY A 124 -3.38 -6.77 16.43
CA GLY A 124 -4.37 -7.84 16.50
C GLY A 124 -4.37 -8.79 15.27
N PRO A 125 -4.74 -10.08 15.46
CA PRO A 125 -4.95 -10.98 14.35
C PRO A 125 -6.13 -10.48 13.53
N VAL A 126 -5.91 -10.36 12.24
CA VAL A 126 -6.93 -9.86 11.33
C VAL A 126 -7.99 -10.96 11.19
N SER A 127 -9.16 -10.75 11.79
CA SER A 127 -10.23 -11.76 11.82
C SER A 127 -10.69 -12.15 10.41
N LYS A 128 -11.03 -13.43 10.20
CA LYS A 128 -11.56 -13.90 8.92
C LYS A 128 -12.94 -13.26 8.68
N ILE A 129 -13.16 -12.75 7.46
CA ILE A 129 -14.45 -12.14 7.05
C ILE A 129 -15.55 -13.20 7.12
N LYS A 130 -16.77 -12.81 7.51
CA LYS A 130 -18.00 -13.63 7.44
C LYS A 130 -18.67 -13.48 6.08
#